data_AF-A0AB39SLK0-F1
#
_entry.id   AF-A0AB39SLK0-F1
#
_cell.length_a   1.000
_cell.length_b   1.000
_cell.length_c   1.000
_cell.angle_alpha   90.00
_cell.angle_beta   90.00
_cell.angle_gamma   90.00
#
_symmetry.space_group_name_H-M   'P 1'
#
loop_
_entity.id
_entity.type
_entity.pdbx_description
1 polymer ?
#
loop_
_entity_poly.entity_id
_entity_poly.type
_entity_poly.pdbx_seq_one_letter_code
_entity_poly.pdbx_strand_id
1 'polypeptide(L)'
;MVAVALPVAAQGASAADSPPAGAQGIASLSRTVTLITRDKVVVERTADGRQTATVRPAAGHGTKRFSTREVDGRIHVLPLSAVPYVSSGQLDAGLFDVTGLIEQGYDDAHTKRLPLIVQYRAAEQSVSAQQAPEHSSREAVLDSVHGAAVTTKKTEAARFWDSVSDSGAPAAQDATDAPGLGQGLEKIWLDGRVRAVRGWRA
;
A
#
# COMPACT_ATOMS: atom_id res chain seq x y z
N MET A 1 61.71 -10.89 -55.13
CA MET A 1 61.18 -12.26 -55.01
C MET A 1 61.37 -12.70 -53.58
N VAL A 2 60.39 -13.03 -52.74
CA VAL A 2 58.92 -13.11 -52.81
C VAL A 2 58.44 -12.82 -51.37
N ALA A 3 57.41 -11.99 -51.21
CA ALA A 3 56.74 -11.77 -49.92
C ALA A 3 55.64 -12.82 -49.72
N VAL A 4 55.52 -13.36 -48.51
CA VAL A 4 54.37 -14.17 -48.08
C VAL A 4 53.98 -13.71 -46.68
N ALA A 5 52.73 -13.28 -46.55
CA ALA A 5 52.08 -12.92 -45.30
C ALA A 5 50.99 -13.96 -44.99
N LEU A 6 50.85 -14.34 -43.72
CA LEU A 6 49.65 -14.99 -43.16
C LEU A 6 49.43 -14.47 -41.72
N PRO A 7 48.20 -14.13 -41.33
CA PRO A 7 47.87 -13.69 -39.97
C PRO A 7 47.53 -14.89 -39.08
N VAL A 8 47.86 -14.82 -37.78
CA VAL A 8 47.28 -15.72 -36.77
C VAL A 8 46.49 -14.91 -35.75
N ALA A 9 45.26 -15.36 -35.52
CA ALA A 9 44.22 -14.67 -34.79
C ALA A 9 44.42 -14.65 -33.28
N ALA A 10 43.95 -13.56 -32.65
CA ALA A 10 43.89 -13.38 -31.21
C ALA A 10 42.87 -14.34 -30.57
N GLN A 11 43.27 -15.05 -29.52
CA GLN A 11 42.40 -15.84 -28.66
C GLN A 11 42.34 -15.16 -27.27
N GLY A 12 41.56 -14.08 -27.18
CA GLY A 12 41.14 -13.53 -25.88
C GLY A 12 39.85 -14.22 -25.47
N ALA A 13 39.94 -15.21 -24.57
CA ALA A 13 38.77 -15.83 -23.96
C ALA A 13 38.07 -14.77 -23.08
N SER A 14 37.00 -14.16 -23.59
CA SER A 14 36.09 -13.37 -22.77
C SER A 14 35.35 -14.31 -21.83
N ALA A 15 35.68 -14.22 -20.54
CA ALA A 15 34.85 -14.76 -19.48
C ALA A 15 33.50 -14.03 -19.52
N ALA A 16 32.48 -14.71 -20.02
CA ALA A 16 31.10 -14.27 -19.87
C ALA A 16 30.71 -14.47 -18.40
N ASP A 17 30.76 -13.37 -17.64
CA ASP A 17 30.17 -13.27 -16.31
C ASP A 17 28.66 -13.45 -16.45
N SER A 18 28.23 -14.70 -16.29
CA SER A 18 26.80 -15.02 -16.19
C SER A 18 26.39 -14.71 -14.75
N PRO A 19 25.34 -13.89 -14.53
CA PRO A 19 24.86 -13.62 -13.18
C PRO A 19 24.45 -14.94 -12.53
N PRO A 20 24.73 -15.16 -11.22
CA PRO A 20 24.39 -16.41 -10.57
C PRO A 20 22.86 -16.57 -10.55
N ALA A 21 22.36 -17.43 -11.42
CA ALA A 21 21.00 -17.95 -11.37
C ALA A 21 20.92 -18.96 -10.22
N GLY A 22 19.99 -18.71 -9.29
CA GLY A 22 19.46 -19.75 -8.42
C GLY A 22 20.14 -19.89 -7.06
N ALA A 23 19.99 -18.88 -6.19
CA ALA A 23 19.87 -19.16 -4.76
C ALA A 23 18.48 -19.79 -4.51
N GLN A 24 18.32 -21.07 -4.84
CA GLN A 24 17.24 -21.90 -4.30
C GLN A 24 17.62 -22.23 -2.86
N GLY A 25 17.30 -21.32 -1.93
CA GLY A 25 17.69 -21.42 -0.52
C GLY A 25 16.50 -21.20 0.40
N ILE A 26 15.93 -22.31 0.88
CA ILE A 26 14.87 -22.44 1.91
C ILE A 26 13.54 -21.79 1.48
N ALA A 27 12.43 -22.53 1.56
CA ALA A 27 11.10 -22.04 1.19
C ALA A 27 10.73 -20.77 1.99
N SER A 28 11.06 -19.60 1.46
CA SER A 28 10.64 -18.32 2.01
C SER A 28 9.20 -18.09 1.58
N LEU A 29 8.34 -17.81 2.57
CA LEU A 29 6.97 -17.43 2.27
C LEU A 29 7.00 -15.97 1.79
N SER A 30 6.82 -15.77 0.48
CA SER A 30 6.72 -14.45 -0.13
C SER A 30 5.25 -14.05 -0.30
N ARG A 31 4.89 -12.86 0.16
CA ARG A 31 3.54 -12.28 0.05
C ARG A 31 3.63 -10.87 -0.50
N THR A 32 2.72 -10.52 -1.39
CA THR A 32 2.64 -9.17 -1.95
C THR A 32 1.38 -8.47 -1.48
N VAL A 33 1.50 -7.24 -1.00
CA VAL A 33 0.38 -6.39 -0.60
C VAL A 33 0.39 -5.12 -1.45
N THR A 34 -0.72 -4.81 -2.10
CA THR A 34 -0.97 -3.49 -2.66
C THR A 34 -1.57 -2.58 -1.59
N LEU A 35 -0.89 -1.47 -1.28
CA LEU A 35 -1.34 -0.44 -0.33
C LEU A 35 -2.43 0.46 -0.95
N ILE A 36 -3.10 1.26 -0.12
CA ILE A 36 -4.08 2.26 -0.56
C ILE A 36 -3.50 3.27 -1.56
N THR A 37 -2.21 3.60 -1.44
CA THR A 37 -1.47 4.46 -2.39
C THR A 37 -1.05 3.74 -3.67
N ARG A 38 -1.50 2.49 -3.89
CA ARG A 38 -1.13 1.55 -4.97
C ARG A 38 0.32 1.05 -4.94
N ASP A 39 1.16 1.55 -4.04
CA ASP A 39 2.51 1.00 -3.90
C ASP A 39 2.43 -0.46 -3.43
N LYS A 40 3.25 -1.33 -4.01
CA LYS A 40 3.28 -2.74 -3.67
C LYS A 40 4.40 -3.02 -2.70
N VAL A 41 4.14 -3.83 -1.70
CA VAL A 41 5.16 -4.30 -0.74
C VAL A 41 5.23 -5.81 -0.84
N VAL A 42 6.43 -6.31 -1.15
CA VAL A 42 6.74 -7.74 -1.11
C VAL A 42 7.37 -8.02 0.24
N VAL A 43 6.72 -8.85 1.05
CA VAL A 43 7.23 -9.32 2.34
C VAL A 43 7.71 -10.75 2.16
N GLU A 44 8.96 -10.99 2.52
CA GLU A 44 9.56 -12.32 2.54
C GLU A 44 9.81 -12.71 3.99
N ARG A 45 9.46 -13.94 4.35
CA ARG A 45 9.73 -14.51 5.67
C ARG A 45 10.67 -15.70 5.52
N THR A 46 11.78 -15.69 6.25
CA THR A 46 12.71 -16.82 6.33
C THR A 46 12.19 -17.90 7.29
N ALA A 47 12.74 -19.12 7.21
CA ALA A 47 12.36 -20.21 8.10
C ALA A 47 12.60 -19.88 9.59
N ASP A 48 13.61 -19.07 9.89
CA ASP A 48 13.93 -18.60 11.25
C ASP A 48 12.99 -17.48 11.75
N GLY A 49 11.96 -17.14 10.99
CA GLY A 49 10.93 -16.17 11.37
C GLY A 49 11.29 -14.71 11.10
N ARG A 50 12.50 -14.42 10.60
CA ARG A 50 12.90 -13.05 10.20
C ARG A 50 12.09 -12.60 8.98
N GLN A 51 11.66 -11.34 8.98
CA GLN A 51 10.93 -10.74 7.87
C GLN A 51 11.77 -9.66 7.18
N THR A 52 11.65 -9.57 5.86
CA THR A 52 12.19 -8.49 5.04
C THR A 52 11.07 -7.93 4.17
N ALA A 53 11.12 -6.62 3.90
CA ALA A 53 10.17 -5.97 3.01
C ALA A 53 10.86 -5.21 1.89
N THR A 54 10.38 -5.44 0.67
CA THR A 54 10.83 -4.77 -0.54
C THR A 54 9.66 -3.97 -1.12
N VAL A 55 9.83 -2.66 -1.22
CA VAL A 55 8.82 -1.77 -1.80
C VAL A 55 9.00 -1.68 -3.32
N ARG A 56 7.88 -1.80 -4.03
CA ARG A 56 7.73 -1.61 -5.48
C ARG A 56 6.78 -0.42 -5.68
N PRO A 57 7.32 0.78 -5.89
CA PRO A 57 6.51 1.98 -6.02
C PRO A 57 5.54 1.86 -7.21
N ALA A 58 4.32 2.39 -7.08
CA ALA A 58 3.40 2.43 -8.22
C ALA A 58 3.98 3.33 -9.33
N ALA A 59 3.70 3.01 -10.59
CA ALA A 59 4.07 3.86 -11.72
C ALA A 59 3.44 5.26 -11.58
N GLY A 60 4.16 6.30 -12.01
CA GLY A 60 3.74 7.69 -11.92
C GLY A 60 4.93 8.66 -11.89
N HIS A 61 4.64 9.96 -11.81
CA HIS A 61 5.65 11.01 -11.76
C HIS A 61 6.06 11.34 -10.31
N GLY A 62 7.33 11.68 -10.09
CA GLY A 62 7.86 12.14 -8.80
C GLY A 62 8.69 11.11 -8.03
N THR A 63 9.53 11.60 -7.11
CA THR A 63 10.35 10.76 -6.24
C THR A 63 9.48 10.11 -5.17
N LYS A 64 9.39 8.77 -5.19
CA LYS A 64 8.67 8.01 -4.17
C LYS A 64 9.62 7.62 -3.04
N ARG A 65 9.38 8.17 -1.85
CA ARG A 65 10.11 7.86 -0.62
C ARG A 65 9.20 7.12 0.36
N PHE A 66 9.79 6.23 1.13
CA PHE A 66 9.07 5.36 2.08
C PHE A 66 9.83 5.29 3.40
N SER A 67 9.09 5.25 4.51
CA SER A 67 9.61 4.84 5.80
C SER A 67 9.18 3.40 6.05
N THR A 68 10.14 2.49 6.17
CA THR A 68 9.88 1.10 6.58
C THR A 68 10.36 0.94 8.02
N ARG A 69 9.48 0.46 8.89
CA ARG A 69 9.79 0.23 10.32
C ARG A 69 9.20 -1.09 10.76
N GLU A 70 9.87 -1.72 11.71
CA GLU A 70 9.32 -2.84 12.45
C GLU A 70 8.87 -2.33 13.82
N VAL A 71 7.61 -2.55 14.15
CA VAL A 71 7.00 -2.15 15.42
C VAL A 71 6.28 -3.38 15.95
N ASP A 72 6.64 -3.82 17.16
CA ASP A 72 6.07 -5.02 17.81
C ASP A 72 6.13 -6.27 16.92
N GLY A 73 7.23 -6.44 16.17
CA GLY A 73 7.43 -7.56 15.24
C GLY A 73 6.59 -7.48 13.96
N ARG A 74 6.01 -6.31 13.65
CA ARG A 74 5.16 -6.08 12.48
C ARG A 74 5.79 -5.03 11.57
N ILE A 75 5.92 -5.37 10.31
CA ILE A 75 6.43 -4.45 9.28
C ILE A 75 5.35 -3.43 8.90
N HIS A 76 5.70 -2.16 9.06
CA HIS A 76 4.95 -1.02 8.59
C HIS A 76 5.71 -0.32 7.45
N VAL A 77 5.01 0.01 6.36
CA VAL A 77 5.58 0.73 5.22
C VAL A 77 4.73 1.96 4.94
N LEU A 78 5.25 3.14 5.32
CA LEU A 78 4.56 4.41 5.16
C LEU A 78 5.16 5.21 3.99
N PRO A 79 4.42 5.40 2.88
CA PRO A 79 4.81 6.32 1.81
C PRO A 79 4.86 7.77 2.31
N LEU A 80 5.82 8.55 1.82
CA LEU A 80 5.97 9.95 2.21
C LEU A 80 4.71 10.79 1.91
N SER A 81 3.97 10.46 0.85
CA SER A 81 2.70 11.11 0.49
C SER A 81 1.58 10.87 1.50
N ALA A 82 1.65 9.79 2.30
CA ALA A 82 0.64 9.46 3.31
C ALA A 82 0.98 10.01 4.71
N VAL A 83 2.25 10.38 4.95
CA VAL A 83 2.72 10.91 6.24
C VAL A 83 1.86 12.04 6.80
N PRO A 84 1.50 13.10 6.04
CA PRO A 84 0.70 14.19 6.61
C PRO A 84 -0.68 13.72 7.10
N TYR A 85 -1.36 12.87 6.33
CA TYR A 85 -2.69 12.35 6.66
C TYR A 85 -2.68 11.37 7.85
N VAL A 86 -1.62 10.57 7.97
CA VAL A 86 -1.45 9.69 9.13
C VAL A 86 -1.14 10.51 10.38
N SER A 87 -0.29 11.54 10.26
CA SER A 87 0.09 12.39 11.39
C SER A 87 -1.06 13.26 11.89
N SER A 88 -1.97 13.68 11.01
CA SER A 88 -3.20 14.41 11.37
C SER A 88 -4.34 13.51 11.85
N GLY A 89 -4.18 12.18 11.79
CA GLY A 89 -5.20 11.21 12.20
C GLY A 89 -6.33 10.99 11.18
N GLN A 90 -6.25 11.62 10.00
CA GLN A 90 -7.21 11.46 8.91
C GLN A 90 -7.06 10.12 8.19
N LEU A 91 -5.88 9.51 8.26
CA LEU A 91 -5.61 8.18 7.71
C LEU A 91 -5.07 7.27 8.80
N ASP A 92 -5.69 6.12 9.00
CA ASP A 92 -5.25 5.19 10.04
C ASP A 92 -3.94 4.49 9.66
N ALA A 93 -3.00 4.40 10.62
CA ALA A 93 -1.70 3.77 10.41
C ALA A 93 -1.79 2.27 10.09
N GLY A 94 -2.88 1.60 10.50
CA GLY A 94 -3.13 0.19 10.21
C GLY A 94 -3.30 -0.11 8.71
N LEU A 95 -3.59 0.89 7.88
CA LEU A 95 -3.56 0.77 6.41
C LEU A 95 -2.15 0.53 5.85
N PHE A 96 -1.13 0.75 6.67
CA PHE A 96 0.29 0.60 6.34
C PHE A 96 0.99 -0.49 7.15
N ASP A 97 0.28 -1.19 8.05
CA ASP A 97 0.74 -2.43 8.70
C ASP A 97 0.66 -3.59 7.69
N VAL A 98 1.74 -3.81 6.96
CA VAL A 98 1.79 -4.82 5.90
C VAL A 98 1.66 -6.23 6.48
N THR A 99 2.18 -6.44 7.70
CA THR A 99 2.07 -7.75 8.38
C THR A 99 0.62 -8.02 8.75
N GLY A 100 -0.08 -7.03 9.30
CA GLY A 100 -1.51 -7.14 9.61
C GLY A 100 -2.42 -7.29 8.42
N LEU A 101 -2.11 -6.62 7.30
CA LEU A 101 -2.83 -6.84 6.05
C LEU A 101 -2.68 -8.29 5.58
N ILE A 102 -1.48 -8.87 5.64
CA ILE A 102 -1.25 -10.27 5.29
C ILE A 102 -2.00 -11.22 6.24
N GLU A 103 -1.93 -11.00 7.55
CA GLU A 103 -2.61 -11.83 8.57
C GLU A 103 -4.12 -11.85 8.38
N GLN A 104 -4.70 -10.72 7.95
CA GLN A 104 -6.12 -10.59 7.67
C GLN A 104 -6.52 -11.14 6.29
N GLY A 105 -5.54 -11.56 5.46
CA GLY A 105 -5.76 -12.07 4.11
C GLY A 105 -6.02 -10.97 3.07
N TYR A 106 -5.53 -9.75 3.33
CA TYR A 106 -5.56 -8.61 2.43
C TYR A 106 -4.33 -8.52 1.51
N ASP A 107 -3.56 -9.59 1.35
CA ASP A 107 -2.52 -9.70 0.31
C ASP A 107 -3.13 -10.00 -1.07
N ASP A 108 -2.34 -9.78 -2.11
CA ASP A 108 -2.77 -9.82 -3.52
C ASP A 108 -3.12 -11.24 -4.01
N ALA A 109 -2.65 -12.28 -3.32
CA ALA A 109 -3.00 -13.65 -3.67
C ALA A 109 -4.41 -14.04 -3.18
N HIS A 110 -4.87 -13.48 -2.06
CA HIS A 110 -6.15 -13.84 -1.46
C HIS A 110 -7.29 -12.88 -1.83
N THR A 111 -7.00 -11.60 -2.06
CA THR A 111 -8.05 -10.63 -2.42
C THR A 111 -7.55 -9.51 -3.33
N LYS A 112 -8.41 -9.15 -4.27
CA LYS A 112 -8.25 -8.00 -5.19
C LYS A 112 -8.90 -6.72 -4.65
N ARG A 113 -9.55 -6.81 -3.50
CA ARG A 113 -10.36 -5.75 -2.89
C ARG A 113 -9.79 -5.36 -1.53
N LEU A 114 -9.81 -4.07 -1.24
CA LEU A 114 -9.45 -3.48 0.04
C LEU A 114 -10.71 -2.85 0.64
N PRO A 115 -11.28 -3.44 1.70
CA PRO A 115 -12.42 -2.88 2.39
C PRO A 115 -11.95 -1.80 3.36
N LEU A 116 -12.65 -0.68 3.36
CA LEU A 116 -12.32 0.54 4.07
C LEU A 116 -13.57 1.05 4.78
N ILE A 117 -13.38 1.75 5.89
CA ILE A 117 -14.41 2.60 6.46
C ILE A 117 -14.00 4.04 6.21
N VAL A 118 -14.95 4.83 5.72
CA VAL A 118 -14.80 6.27 5.53
C VAL A 118 -15.76 7.00 6.43
N GLN A 119 -15.26 7.99 7.14
CA GLN A 119 -16.04 8.89 7.97
C GLN A 119 -16.11 10.24 7.27
N TYR A 120 -17.31 10.79 7.22
CA TYR A 120 -17.56 12.12 6.70
C TYR A 120 -17.45 13.12 7.85
N ARG A 121 -17.09 14.37 7.53
CA ARG A 121 -17.19 15.46 8.50
C ARG A 121 -18.64 15.62 8.91
N ALA A 122 -18.87 15.95 10.18
CA ALA A 122 -20.21 16.24 10.68
C ALA A 122 -20.90 17.28 9.78
N ALA A 123 -22.04 16.88 9.22
CA ALA A 123 -22.90 17.71 8.39
C ALA A 123 -24.36 17.49 8.78
N GLU A 124 -25.22 18.46 8.42
CA GLU A 124 -26.67 18.36 8.59
C GLU A 124 -27.28 17.21 7.77
N GLN A 125 -26.55 16.76 6.74
CA GLN A 125 -26.97 15.69 5.85
C GLN A 125 -26.70 14.31 6.45
N SER A 126 -27.66 13.40 6.30
CA SER A 126 -27.49 12.00 6.71
C SER A 126 -26.42 11.30 5.87
N VAL A 127 -25.71 10.32 6.45
CA VAL A 127 -24.66 9.58 5.73
C VAL A 127 -25.20 8.85 4.50
N SER A 128 -26.44 8.37 4.55
CA SER A 128 -27.12 7.76 3.40
C SER A 128 -27.27 8.70 2.20
N ALA A 129 -27.29 10.01 2.42
CA ALA A 129 -27.32 11.02 1.36
C ALA A 129 -25.91 11.43 0.87
N GLN A 130 -24.86 11.11 1.64
CA GLN A 130 -23.47 11.32 1.19
C GLN A 130 -23.14 10.36 0.05
N GLN A 131 -22.38 10.83 -0.94
CA GLN A 131 -21.88 9.97 -2.00
C GLN A 131 -20.70 9.12 -1.51
N ALA A 132 -20.60 7.88 -1.98
CA ALA A 132 -19.40 7.06 -1.74
C ALA A 132 -18.19 7.72 -2.44
N PRO A 133 -16.98 7.63 -1.88
CA PRO A 133 -15.82 8.19 -2.54
C PRO A 133 -15.62 7.59 -3.92
N GLU A 134 -15.11 8.40 -4.85
CA GLU A 134 -14.82 7.93 -6.20
C GLU A 134 -13.89 6.71 -6.19
N HIS A 135 -14.06 5.80 -7.15
CA HIS A 135 -13.28 4.55 -7.23
C HIS A 135 -13.46 3.62 -6.01
N SER A 136 -14.60 3.75 -5.32
CA SER A 136 -15.06 2.81 -4.29
C SER A 136 -16.53 2.43 -4.53
N SER A 137 -16.96 1.36 -3.89
CA SER A 137 -18.37 0.94 -3.85
C SER A 137 -18.83 0.88 -2.39
N ARG A 138 -19.95 1.51 -2.08
CA ARG A 138 -20.53 1.47 -0.72
C ARG A 138 -21.18 0.12 -0.47
N GLU A 139 -20.79 -0.51 0.64
CA GLU A 139 -21.31 -1.80 1.09
C GLU A 139 -22.31 -1.61 2.23
N ALA A 140 -22.07 -0.65 3.13
CA ALA A 140 -22.97 -0.36 4.25
C ALA A 140 -22.87 1.10 4.70
N VAL A 141 -23.94 1.57 5.36
CA VAL A 141 -23.95 2.85 6.10
C VAL A 141 -23.71 2.55 7.58
N LEU A 142 -22.89 3.38 8.21
CA LEU A 142 -22.46 3.27 9.61
C LEU A 142 -22.79 4.58 10.33
N ASP A 143 -24.05 4.76 10.69
CA ASP A 143 -24.55 6.01 11.29
C ASP A 143 -23.83 6.37 12.60
N SER A 144 -23.45 5.38 13.42
CA SER A 144 -22.77 5.59 14.71
C SER A 144 -21.42 6.31 14.61
N VAL A 145 -20.78 6.27 13.44
CA VAL A 145 -19.51 6.95 13.19
C VAL A 145 -19.64 8.02 12.10
N HIS A 146 -20.87 8.39 11.71
CA HIS A 146 -21.13 9.26 10.57
C HIS A 146 -20.35 8.83 9.31
N GLY A 147 -20.35 7.53 9.02
CA GLY A 147 -19.49 6.92 8.01
C GLY A 147 -20.13 5.82 7.20
N ALA A 148 -19.37 5.28 6.24
CA ALA A 148 -19.80 4.19 5.38
C ALA A 148 -18.69 3.15 5.25
N ALA A 149 -19.08 1.87 5.21
CA ALA A 149 -18.19 0.82 4.76
C ALA A 149 -18.16 0.83 3.24
N VAL A 150 -16.97 0.93 2.67
CA VAL A 150 -16.73 0.97 1.22
C VAL A 150 -15.67 -0.04 0.84
N THR A 151 -15.69 -0.48 -0.40
CA THR A 151 -14.65 -1.35 -0.94
C THR A 151 -14.02 -0.69 -2.16
N THR A 152 -12.70 -0.66 -2.22
CA THR A 152 -11.96 -0.28 -3.43
C THR A 152 -11.21 -1.48 -4.01
N LYS A 153 -11.09 -1.53 -5.34
CA LYS A 153 -10.24 -2.53 -5.99
C LYS A 153 -8.79 -2.08 -5.87
N LYS A 154 -7.87 -3.00 -5.60
CA LYS A 154 -6.42 -2.70 -5.57
C LYS A 154 -5.88 -2.14 -6.88
N THR A 155 -6.53 -2.47 -8.00
CA THR A 155 -6.21 -1.90 -9.33
C THR A 155 -6.67 -0.45 -9.49
N GLU A 156 -7.62 0.00 -8.68
CA GLU A 156 -8.17 1.36 -8.65
C GLU A 156 -7.61 2.19 -7.49
N ALA A 157 -6.83 1.57 -6.58
CA ALA A 157 -6.28 2.18 -5.38
C ALA A 157 -5.60 3.54 -5.60
N ALA A 158 -4.80 3.71 -6.66
CA ALA A 158 -4.19 5.02 -6.94
C ALA A 158 -5.25 6.07 -7.28
N ARG A 159 -6.24 5.74 -8.10
CA ARG A 159 -7.28 6.70 -8.46
C ARG A 159 -8.17 7.05 -7.27
N PHE A 160 -8.47 6.05 -6.43
CA PHE A 160 -9.11 6.28 -5.14
C PHE A 160 -8.27 7.21 -4.25
N TRP A 161 -6.97 6.94 -4.12
CA TRP A 161 -6.08 7.75 -3.32
C TRP A 161 -5.99 9.19 -3.85
N ASP A 162 -5.81 9.36 -5.16
CA ASP A 162 -5.75 10.67 -5.79
C ASP A 162 -7.07 11.44 -5.58
N SER A 163 -8.22 10.79 -5.69
CA SER A 163 -9.53 11.45 -5.52
C SER A 163 -9.83 11.90 -4.09
N VAL A 164 -9.27 11.22 -3.07
CA VAL A 164 -9.48 11.56 -1.65
C VAL A 164 -8.34 12.37 -1.04
N SER A 165 -7.14 12.34 -1.62
CA SER A 165 -5.98 13.10 -1.15
C SER A 165 -5.74 14.40 -1.94
N ASP A 166 -6.32 14.53 -3.13
CA ASP A 166 -6.34 15.81 -3.84
C ASP A 166 -7.50 16.66 -3.29
N SER A 167 -7.13 17.69 -2.54
CA SER A 167 -8.07 18.69 -2.05
C SER A 167 -8.54 19.51 -3.25
N GLY A 168 -9.75 19.29 -3.75
CA GLY A 168 -10.44 20.27 -4.59
C GLY A 168 -10.75 21.61 -3.88
N ALA A 169 -10.19 21.84 -2.69
CA ALA A 169 -10.19 23.12 -2.02
C ALA A 169 -9.08 24.00 -2.62
N PRO A 170 -9.32 25.30 -2.85
CA PRO A 170 -8.26 26.22 -3.26
C PRO A 170 -7.09 26.05 -2.28
N ALA A 171 -5.87 25.94 -2.83
CA ALA A 171 -4.64 25.83 -2.08
C ALA A 171 -4.75 26.69 -0.82
N ALA A 172 -4.63 26.07 0.35
CA ALA A 172 -4.72 26.74 1.64
C ALA A 172 -3.96 28.06 1.55
N GLN A 173 -4.66 29.17 1.82
CA GLN A 173 -4.08 30.51 1.74
C GLN A 173 -2.91 30.66 2.72
N ASP A 174 -2.81 29.74 3.69
CA ASP A 174 -1.70 29.56 4.61
C ASP A 174 -1.10 28.15 4.47
N ALA A 175 0.20 28.07 4.15
CA ALA A 175 0.97 26.84 3.96
C ALA A 175 1.26 26.03 5.26
N THR A 176 0.47 26.25 6.31
CA THR A 176 0.76 25.82 7.69
C THR A 176 -0.17 24.72 8.20
N ASP A 177 -1.30 24.50 7.53
CA ASP A 177 -2.22 23.41 7.85
C ASP A 177 -1.89 22.14 7.07
N ALA A 178 -2.04 20.99 7.73
CA ALA A 178 -1.90 19.69 7.07
C ALA A 178 -2.94 19.58 5.94
N PRO A 179 -2.59 18.96 4.80
CA PRO A 179 -3.53 18.77 3.71
C PRO A 179 -4.75 17.97 4.19
N GLY A 180 -5.94 18.43 3.79
CA GLY A 180 -7.19 17.77 4.15
C GLY A 180 -7.57 16.64 3.19
N LEU A 181 -8.35 15.67 3.67
CA LEU A 181 -9.03 14.76 2.75
C LEU A 181 -10.12 15.50 1.94
N GLY A 182 -10.23 15.17 0.66
CA GLY A 182 -11.27 15.64 -0.24
C GLY A 182 -12.65 15.05 0.07
N GLN A 183 -13.64 15.42 -0.74
CA GLN A 183 -14.97 14.79 -0.78
C GLN A 183 -15.74 14.77 0.56
N GLY A 184 -15.50 15.77 1.42
CA GLY A 184 -16.16 15.85 2.72
C GLY A 184 -15.64 14.85 3.76
N LEU A 185 -14.55 14.14 3.49
CA LEU A 185 -14.04 13.10 4.37
C LEU A 185 -13.28 13.67 5.57
N GLU A 186 -13.49 13.04 6.73
CA GLU A 186 -12.78 13.31 7.96
C GLU A 186 -11.70 12.26 8.22
N LYS A 187 -12.05 10.98 8.06
CA LYS A 187 -11.13 9.87 8.36
C LYS A 187 -11.34 8.66 7.46
N ILE A 188 -10.26 7.94 7.14
CA ILE A 188 -10.26 6.67 6.40
C ILE A 188 -9.46 5.63 7.19
N TRP A 189 -10.02 4.43 7.38
CA TRP A 189 -9.33 3.31 8.02
C TRP A 189 -9.70 1.97 7.40
N LEU A 190 -8.90 0.94 7.70
CA LEU A 190 -9.18 -0.42 7.23
C LEU A 190 -10.45 -0.96 7.90
N ASP A 191 -11.33 -1.56 7.10
CA ASP A 191 -12.40 -2.40 7.64
C ASP A 191 -11.80 -3.76 8.02
N GLY A 192 -11.21 -3.79 9.23
CA GLY A 192 -10.45 -4.92 9.73
C GLY A 192 -11.34 -6.12 10.05
N ARG A 193 -10.83 -7.33 9.79
CA ARG A 193 -11.58 -8.55 10.14
C ARG A 193 -11.48 -8.82 11.63
N VAL A 194 -12.59 -8.70 12.35
CA VAL A 194 -12.69 -9.15 13.74
C VAL A 194 -12.94 -10.66 13.80
N ARG A 195 -12.15 -11.37 14.62
CA ARG A 195 -12.49 -12.75 15.00
C ARG A 195 -13.27 -12.68 16.30
N ALA A 196 -14.52 -13.12 16.28
CA ALA A 196 -15.28 -13.28 17.51
C ALA A 196 -14.61 -14.34 18.39
N VAL A 197 -14.11 -13.95 19.56
CA VAL A 197 -13.76 -14.90 20.61
C VAL A 197 -15.06 -15.46 21.15
N ARG A 198 -15.39 -16.71 20.82
CA ARG A 198 -16.58 -17.38 21.35
C ARG A 198 -16.32 -17.75 22.81
N GLY A 199 -16.51 -16.78 23.70
CA GLY A 199 -16.25 -16.90 25.14
C GLY A 199 -17.29 -16.17 25.98
N TRP A 200 -18.58 -16.34 25.69
CA TRP A 200 -19.63 -16.03 26.65
C TRP A 200 -20.24 -17.36 27.11
N ARG A 201 -19.85 -17.81 28.30
CA ARG A 201 -20.63 -18.78 29.05
C ARG A 201 -21.47 -17.97 30.04
N ALA A 202 -22.79 -18.10 29.90
CA ALA A 202 -23.75 -17.65 30.90
C ALA A 202 -23.67 -18.52 32.16
#